data_AF-A0AA38NUH2-F1
#
_entry.id   AF-A0AA38NUH2-F1
#
_cell.length_a   1.000
_cell.length_b   1.000
_cell.length_c   1.000
_cell.angle_alpha   90.00
_cell.angle_beta   90.00
_cell.angle_gamma   90.00
#
_symmetry.space_group_name_H-M   'P 1'
#
loop_
_entity.id
_entity.type
_entity.pdbx_description
1 polymer ?
#
loop_
_entity_poly.entity_id
_entity_poly.type
_entity_poly.pdbx_seq_one_letter_code
_entity_poly.pdbx_strand_id
1 'polypeptide(L)'
;MDYILASTLRHFSDLLPLLISYDIVCQWSKKLLERLKSLPPLTRFSGILKIIAFVIPKLHILGHTMKCQRSFNLSYTRGAGQSDGEGIERIWSGSGLLGTSTREMGPGSRQNTCEDYWHHWNWRKTIGLGNLLLKRMKNALREFSRQKFSFKVFAKNQAKEAAQWMKMVEEFEHKQTDVNPFELPQSDVSIQDIRAELAEEERRSVGRDKELESLEDSISGEVVTPSELPKLMVS
;
A
#
# COMPACT_ATOMS: atom_id res chain seq x y z
N MET A 1 -0.32 -25.34 8.68
CA MET A 1 0.51 -24.37 7.95
C MET A 1 1.99 -24.68 8.02
N ASP A 2 2.59 -24.81 9.21
CA ASP A 2 4.04 -25.08 9.36
C ASP A 2 4.53 -26.28 8.55
N TYR A 3 3.85 -27.43 8.68
CA TYR A 3 4.15 -28.64 7.91
C TYR A 3 4.08 -28.40 6.39
N ILE A 4 3.04 -27.70 5.91
CA ILE A 4 2.83 -27.44 4.49
C ILE A 4 3.95 -26.56 3.94
N LEU A 5 4.25 -25.45 4.62
CA LEU A 5 5.35 -24.57 4.26
C LEU A 5 6.67 -25.33 4.24
N ALA A 6 7.00 -26.00 5.35
CA ALA A 6 8.28 -26.68 5.51
C ALA A 6 8.44 -27.77 4.45
N SER A 7 7.40 -28.61 4.24
CA SER A 7 7.38 -29.66 3.21
C SER A 7 7.59 -29.11 1.81
N THR A 8 6.93 -27.99 1.49
CA THR A 8 7.00 -27.33 0.18
C THR A 8 8.39 -26.75 -0.09
N LEU A 9 8.96 -26.05 0.91
CA LEU A 9 10.25 -25.38 0.76
C LEU A 9 11.43 -26.33 0.57
N ARG A 10 11.31 -27.62 0.90
CA ARG A 10 12.35 -28.64 0.62
C ARG A 10 12.60 -28.86 -0.87
N HIS A 11 11.64 -28.49 -1.72
CA HIS A 11 11.72 -28.70 -3.16
C HIS A 11 12.30 -27.50 -3.91
N PHE A 12 12.62 -26.41 -3.20
CA PHE A 12 13.19 -25.20 -3.79
C PHE A 12 14.67 -25.07 -3.46
N SER A 13 15.41 -24.44 -4.38
CA SER A 13 16.85 -24.20 -4.20
C SER A 13 17.12 -23.35 -2.97
N ASP A 14 18.17 -23.71 -2.24
CA ASP A 14 18.64 -23.00 -1.07
C ASP A 14 19.17 -21.58 -1.37
N LEU A 15 19.43 -21.28 -2.63
CA LEU A 15 19.94 -19.98 -3.09
C LEU A 15 18.84 -18.93 -3.26
N LEU A 16 17.57 -19.31 -3.18
CA LEU A 16 16.46 -18.40 -3.45
C LEU A 16 16.04 -17.63 -2.18
N PRO A 17 16.02 -16.29 -2.20
CA PRO A 17 15.41 -15.51 -1.13
C PRO A 17 13.89 -15.77 -1.11
N LEU A 18 13.33 -15.89 0.09
CA LEU A 18 11.93 -16.26 0.29
C LEU A 18 11.13 -15.09 0.86
N LEU A 19 10.03 -14.76 0.21
CA LEU A 19 9.04 -13.83 0.73
C LEU A 19 7.73 -14.60 0.92
N ILE A 20 7.24 -14.63 2.15
CA ILE A 20 6.08 -15.44 2.52
C ILE A 20 4.86 -14.54 2.68
N SER A 21 3.88 -14.76 1.80
CA SER A 21 2.59 -14.08 1.83
C SER A 21 1.53 -15.00 2.43
N TYR A 22 0.79 -14.51 3.43
CA TYR A 22 -0.36 -15.22 4.01
C TYR A 22 -1.28 -14.23 4.74
N ASP A 23 -2.60 -14.41 4.65
CA ASP A 23 -3.59 -13.47 5.17
C ASP A 23 -3.36 -13.17 6.64
N ILE A 24 -3.17 -14.21 7.45
CA ILE A 24 -2.91 -14.09 8.88
C ILE A 24 -1.42 -14.26 9.23
N VAL A 25 -0.50 -13.91 8.31
CA VAL A 25 0.95 -14.05 8.54
C VAL A 25 1.40 -13.31 9.80
N CYS A 26 0.76 -12.19 10.16
CA CYS A 26 1.10 -11.41 11.35
C CYS A 26 0.85 -12.17 12.67
N GLN A 27 -0.04 -13.17 12.64
CA GLN A 27 -0.28 -14.07 13.76
C GLN A 27 0.59 -15.32 13.61
N TRP A 28 0.58 -15.92 12.41
CA TRP A 28 1.24 -17.19 12.16
C TRP A 28 2.78 -17.11 12.25
N SER A 29 3.41 -16.01 11.81
CA SER A 29 4.87 -15.86 11.86
C SER A 29 5.46 -15.80 13.28
N LYS A 30 4.65 -15.45 14.29
CA LYS A 30 5.10 -15.38 15.70
C LYS A 30 5.59 -16.76 16.14
N LYS A 31 6.78 -16.86 16.74
CA LYS A 31 7.38 -18.14 17.19
C LYS A 31 7.54 -19.19 16.07
N LEU A 32 7.51 -18.81 14.79
CA LEU A 32 7.60 -19.77 13.68
C LEU A 32 8.86 -20.64 13.76
N LEU A 33 10.00 -20.05 14.12
CA LEU A 33 11.27 -20.78 14.22
C LEU A 33 11.23 -21.91 15.27
N GLU A 34 10.61 -21.69 16.42
CA GLU A 34 10.42 -22.72 17.45
C GLU A 34 9.53 -23.85 16.93
N ARG A 35 8.43 -23.50 16.26
CA ARG A 35 7.50 -24.50 15.71
C ARG A 35 8.08 -25.28 14.54
N LEU A 36 8.89 -24.67 13.68
CA LEU A 36 9.59 -25.40 12.63
C LEU A 36 10.61 -26.39 13.17
N LYS A 37 11.25 -26.10 14.32
CA LYS A 37 12.16 -27.02 15.00
C LYS A 37 11.43 -28.24 15.60
N SER A 38 10.18 -28.08 16.03
CA SER A 38 9.38 -29.18 16.59
C SER A 38 8.79 -30.12 15.53
N LEU A 39 8.90 -29.79 14.24
CA LEU A 39 8.44 -30.68 13.16
C LEU A 39 9.24 -32.00 13.14
N PRO A 40 8.65 -33.09 12.60
CA PRO A 40 9.35 -34.34 12.37
C PRO A 40 10.65 -34.15 11.55
N PRO A 41 11.74 -34.91 11.83
CA PRO A 41 13.04 -34.70 11.20
C PRO A 41 13.00 -34.58 9.68
N LEU A 42 12.20 -35.42 9.01
CA LEU A 42 12.07 -35.43 7.54
C LEU A 42 11.44 -34.16 6.96
N THR A 43 10.70 -33.39 7.76
CA THR A 43 9.99 -32.19 7.32
C THR A 43 10.54 -30.92 7.96
N ARG A 44 11.58 -31.02 8.80
CA ARG A 44 12.25 -29.84 9.34
C ARG A 44 12.89 -29.04 8.21
N PHE A 45 12.56 -27.75 8.17
CA PHE A 45 13.16 -26.81 7.25
C PHE A 45 14.17 -25.93 8.01
N SER A 46 15.46 -26.03 7.63
CA SER A 46 16.55 -25.25 8.23
C SER A 46 16.81 -23.91 7.52
N GLY A 47 16.16 -23.66 6.37
CA GLY A 47 16.36 -22.46 5.56
C GLY A 47 15.62 -21.21 6.03
N ILE A 48 15.25 -21.11 7.31
CA ILE A 48 14.49 -19.95 7.85
C ILE A 48 15.21 -18.62 7.60
N LEU A 49 16.54 -18.62 7.61
CA LEU A 49 17.37 -17.43 7.36
C LEU A 49 17.21 -16.86 5.93
N LYS A 50 16.62 -17.64 5.01
CA LYS A 50 16.33 -17.21 3.64
C LYS A 50 15.06 -16.36 3.54
N ILE A 51 14.22 -16.38 4.58
CA ILE A 51 12.98 -15.62 4.61
C ILE A 51 13.33 -14.14 4.79
N ILE A 52 13.25 -13.39 3.69
CA ILE A 52 13.56 -11.97 3.67
C ILE A 52 12.42 -11.14 4.24
N ALA A 53 11.17 -11.60 4.14
CA ALA A 53 10.00 -10.89 4.68
C ALA A 53 8.77 -11.79 4.83
N PHE A 54 7.89 -11.38 5.75
CA PHE A 54 6.52 -11.83 5.86
C PHE A 54 5.61 -10.69 5.43
N VAL A 55 4.58 -10.98 4.65
CA VAL A 55 3.68 -9.97 4.09
C VAL A 55 2.24 -10.46 4.06
N ILE A 56 1.30 -9.52 4.11
CA ILE A 56 -0.12 -9.80 3.92
C ILE A 56 -0.49 -9.39 2.49
N PRO A 57 -1.29 -10.18 1.75
CA PRO A 57 -1.80 -9.78 0.44
C PRO A 57 -2.49 -8.42 0.46
N LYS A 58 -2.44 -7.71 -0.68
CA LYS A 58 -2.82 -6.29 -0.77
C LYS A 58 -4.27 -6.00 -0.42
N LEU A 59 -5.19 -6.93 -0.68
CA LEU A 59 -6.60 -6.75 -0.33
C LEU A 59 -6.82 -7.07 1.15
N HIS A 60 -6.26 -8.19 1.62
CA HIS A 60 -6.46 -8.66 2.99
C HIS A 60 -5.86 -7.73 4.03
N ILE A 61 -4.74 -7.08 3.72
CA ILE A 61 -4.06 -6.20 4.68
C ILE A 61 -4.96 -5.07 5.19
N LEU A 62 -5.90 -4.60 4.36
CA LEU A 62 -6.86 -3.54 4.74
C LEU A 62 -7.78 -3.95 5.89
N GLY A 63 -8.04 -5.26 6.06
CA GLY A 63 -8.81 -5.79 7.18
C GLY A 63 -8.02 -5.92 8.49
N HIS A 64 -6.72 -5.64 8.47
CA HIS A 64 -5.88 -5.75 9.66
C HIS A 64 -5.70 -4.40 10.36
N THR A 65 -5.27 -4.47 11.64
CA THR A 65 -4.90 -3.28 12.43
C THR A 65 -3.85 -2.42 11.72
N MET A 66 -3.82 -1.12 12.02
CA MET A 66 -2.82 -0.19 11.45
C MET A 66 -1.38 -0.67 11.66
N LYS A 67 -1.08 -1.26 12.83
CA LYS A 67 0.24 -1.86 13.10
C LYS A 67 0.58 -2.94 12.08
N CYS A 68 -0.36 -3.82 11.73
CA CYS A 68 -0.12 -4.86 10.72
C CYS A 68 0.02 -4.26 9.32
N GLN A 69 -0.81 -3.27 8.97
CA GLN A 69 -0.76 -2.58 7.68
C GLN A 69 0.59 -1.91 7.42
N ARG A 70 1.28 -1.51 8.49
CA ARG A 70 2.60 -0.92 8.45
C ARG A 70 3.70 -1.97 8.33
N SER A 71 3.69 -2.98 9.20
CA SER A 71 4.78 -3.96 9.30
C SER A 71 4.75 -5.06 8.23
N PHE A 72 3.60 -5.37 7.63
CA PHE A 72 3.44 -6.48 6.69
C PHE A 72 3.00 -6.02 5.29
N ASN A 73 3.20 -4.74 4.96
CA ASN A 73 2.79 -4.17 3.69
C ASN A 73 3.61 -4.72 2.52
N LEU A 74 2.93 -5.43 1.61
CA LEU A 74 3.58 -5.97 0.41
C LEU A 74 4.20 -4.86 -0.44
N SER A 75 3.57 -3.68 -0.52
CA SER A 75 4.02 -2.58 -1.38
C SER A 75 5.30 -1.91 -0.90
N TYR A 76 5.57 -1.96 0.42
CA TYR A 76 6.78 -1.40 1.03
C TYR A 76 7.85 -2.45 1.30
N THR A 77 7.61 -3.70 0.88
CA THR A 77 8.54 -4.81 1.12
C THR A 77 9.49 -4.96 -0.05
N ARG A 78 10.78 -4.73 0.19
CA ARG A 78 11.82 -4.97 -0.81
C ARG A 78 11.82 -6.42 -1.27
N GLY A 79 11.94 -6.61 -2.59
CA GLY A 79 11.93 -7.92 -3.23
C GLY A 79 10.53 -8.47 -3.54
N ALA A 80 9.45 -7.84 -3.06
CA ALA A 80 8.08 -8.24 -3.39
C ALA A 80 7.72 -7.99 -4.87
N GLY A 81 8.38 -7.00 -5.51
CA GLY A 81 8.04 -6.55 -6.84
C GLY A 81 6.59 -6.04 -6.94
N GLN A 82 6.06 -5.95 -8.17
CA GLN A 82 4.65 -5.60 -8.41
C GLN A 82 3.76 -6.85 -8.31
N SER A 83 3.73 -7.45 -7.12
CA SER A 83 2.83 -8.55 -6.77
C SER A 83 1.63 -8.03 -5.97
N ASP A 84 0.56 -8.83 -5.89
CA ASP A 84 -0.59 -8.57 -5.02
C ASP A 84 -0.78 -9.62 -3.92
N GLY A 85 -0.22 -10.83 -4.09
CA GLY A 85 -0.40 -11.93 -3.15
C GLY A 85 -1.74 -12.65 -3.26
N GLU A 86 -2.66 -12.20 -4.13
CA GLU A 86 -4.06 -12.66 -4.26
C GLU A 86 -4.20 -13.82 -5.28
N GLY A 87 -3.13 -14.60 -5.45
CA GLY A 87 -3.04 -15.58 -6.52
C GLY A 87 -3.97 -16.77 -6.32
N ILE A 88 -4.19 -17.17 -5.06
CA ILE A 88 -4.92 -18.39 -4.70
C ILE A 88 -6.43 -18.15 -4.67
N GLU A 89 -6.84 -16.95 -4.26
CA GLU A 89 -8.22 -16.48 -4.17
C GLU A 89 -8.90 -16.48 -5.54
N ARG A 90 -8.17 -16.11 -6.59
CA ARG A 90 -8.64 -16.16 -7.99
C ARG A 90 -8.93 -17.59 -8.47
N ILE A 91 -8.30 -18.58 -7.86
CA ILE A 91 -8.51 -19.99 -8.17
C ILE A 91 -9.69 -20.49 -7.36
N TRP A 92 -9.74 -20.12 -6.08
CA TRP A 92 -10.87 -20.43 -5.21
C TRP A 92 -12.19 -19.89 -5.74
N SER A 93 -12.21 -18.68 -6.30
CA SER A 93 -13.42 -18.12 -6.93
C SER A 93 -13.93 -19.00 -8.07
N GLY A 94 -13.04 -19.67 -8.81
CA GLY A 94 -13.42 -20.62 -9.86
C GLY A 94 -13.89 -21.97 -9.32
N SER A 95 -13.47 -22.34 -8.10
CA SER A 95 -13.75 -23.67 -7.53
C SER A 95 -15.15 -23.83 -6.96
N GLY A 96 -15.89 -22.73 -6.76
CA GLY A 96 -17.26 -22.77 -6.23
C GLY A 96 -18.22 -23.66 -7.03
N LEU A 97 -18.00 -23.78 -8.34
CA LEU A 97 -18.79 -24.64 -9.23
C LEU A 97 -18.61 -26.14 -8.94
N LEU A 98 -17.50 -26.56 -8.33
CA LEU A 98 -17.29 -27.95 -7.92
C LEU A 98 -18.30 -28.38 -6.86
N GLY A 99 -18.72 -27.45 -5.98
CA GLY A 99 -19.65 -27.77 -4.90
C GLY A 99 -20.99 -28.27 -5.41
N THR A 100 -21.54 -27.62 -6.43
CA THR A 100 -22.83 -28.00 -7.02
C THR A 100 -22.70 -29.16 -7.99
N SER A 101 -21.64 -29.22 -8.81
CA SER A 101 -21.46 -30.28 -9.80
C SER A 101 -21.12 -31.65 -9.19
N THR A 102 -20.46 -31.66 -8.03
CA THR A 102 -20.05 -32.90 -7.35
C THR A 102 -21.02 -33.36 -6.26
N ARG A 103 -22.16 -32.68 -6.09
CA ARG A 103 -23.06 -32.89 -4.95
C ARG A 103 -23.64 -34.31 -4.87
N GLU A 104 -24.02 -34.86 -6.01
CA GLU A 104 -24.62 -36.21 -6.11
C GLU A 104 -23.57 -37.32 -6.32
N MET A 105 -22.28 -36.97 -6.36
CA MET A 105 -21.21 -37.94 -6.60
C MET A 105 -20.89 -38.72 -5.32
N GLY A 106 -20.61 -40.01 -5.47
CA GLY A 106 -20.08 -40.83 -4.37
C GLY A 106 -18.71 -40.31 -3.87
N PRO A 107 -18.29 -40.62 -2.63
CA PRO A 107 -17.12 -40.02 -2.00
C PRO A 107 -15.81 -40.12 -2.81
N GLY A 108 -15.53 -41.30 -3.38
CA GLY A 108 -14.33 -41.52 -4.20
C GLY A 108 -14.37 -40.74 -5.52
N SER A 109 -15.50 -40.78 -6.23
CA SER A 109 -15.67 -40.03 -7.47
C SER A 109 -15.57 -38.53 -7.23
N ARG A 110 -16.20 -38.02 -6.17
CA ARG A 110 -16.11 -36.61 -5.78
C ARG A 110 -14.68 -36.19 -5.50
N GLN A 111 -13.91 -36.99 -4.76
CA GLN A 111 -12.50 -36.70 -4.49
C GLN A 111 -11.69 -36.64 -5.79
N ASN A 112 -11.81 -37.64 -6.67
CA ASN A 112 -11.10 -37.65 -7.94
C ASN A 112 -11.42 -36.42 -8.79
N THR A 113 -12.70 -36.03 -8.89
CA THR A 113 -13.09 -34.83 -9.63
C THR A 113 -12.51 -33.54 -9.04
N CYS A 114 -12.46 -33.41 -7.71
CA CYS A 114 -11.80 -32.28 -7.07
C CYS A 114 -10.30 -32.26 -7.36
N GLU A 115 -9.61 -33.40 -7.26
CA GLU A 115 -8.17 -33.51 -7.55
C GLU A 115 -7.88 -33.16 -9.02
N ASP A 116 -8.67 -33.67 -9.97
CA ASP A 116 -8.53 -33.37 -11.39
C ASP A 116 -8.64 -31.87 -11.67
N TYR A 117 -9.56 -31.18 -11.00
CA TYR A 117 -9.71 -29.74 -11.11
C TYR A 117 -8.45 -28.99 -10.65
N TRP A 118 -7.90 -29.34 -9.49
CA TRP A 118 -6.68 -28.71 -8.97
C TRP A 118 -5.44 -29.04 -9.79
N HIS A 119 -5.32 -30.29 -10.25
CA HIS A 119 -4.26 -30.70 -11.18
C HIS A 119 -4.33 -29.94 -12.50
N HIS A 120 -5.52 -29.75 -13.06
CA HIS A 120 -5.71 -28.95 -14.27
C HIS A 120 -5.22 -27.50 -14.07
N TRP A 121 -5.54 -26.88 -12.93
CA TRP A 121 -5.03 -25.54 -12.60
C TRP A 121 -3.51 -25.50 -12.47
N ASN A 122 -2.91 -26.48 -11.79
CA ASN A 122 -1.45 -26.58 -11.65
C ASN A 122 -0.77 -26.77 -13.01
N TRP A 123 -1.34 -27.63 -13.87
CA TRP A 123 -0.89 -27.82 -15.24
C TRP A 123 -0.92 -26.51 -16.03
N ARG A 124 -2.08 -25.81 -16.04
CA ARG A 124 -2.25 -24.53 -16.74
C ARG A 124 -1.27 -23.46 -16.26
N LYS A 125 -1.03 -23.38 -14.95
CA LYS A 125 -0.01 -22.47 -14.38
C LYS A 125 1.37 -22.80 -14.90
N THR A 126 1.75 -24.08 -14.89
CA THR A 126 3.07 -24.55 -15.29
C THR A 126 3.34 -24.23 -16.77
N ILE A 127 2.43 -24.61 -17.67
CA ILE A 127 2.59 -24.33 -19.11
C ILE A 127 2.47 -22.84 -19.44
N GLY A 128 1.72 -22.07 -18.66
CA GLY A 128 1.51 -20.64 -18.85
C GLY A 128 2.62 -19.77 -18.24
N LEU A 129 3.48 -20.33 -17.39
CA LEU A 129 4.43 -19.57 -16.57
C LEU A 129 5.40 -18.75 -17.43
N GLY A 130 5.96 -19.35 -18.49
CA GLY A 130 6.89 -18.65 -19.39
C GLY A 130 6.27 -17.41 -20.03
N ASN A 131 5.07 -17.55 -20.60
CA ASN A 131 4.33 -16.44 -21.22
C ASN A 131 3.97 -15.35 -20.19
N LEU A 132 3.56 -15.76 -18.98
CA LEU A 132 3.26 -14.83 -17.90
C LEU A 132 4.49 -14.04 -17.47
N LEU A 133 5.63 -14.71 -17.28
CA LEU A 133 6.90 -14.08 -16.89
C LEU A 133 7.39 -13.12 -17.97
N LEU A 134 7.34 -13.51 -19.25
CA LEU A 134 7.70 -12.62 -20.36
C LEU A 134 6.83 -11.37 -20.40
N LYS A 135 5.50 -11.52 -20.26
CA LYS A 135 4.56 -10.39 -20.21
C LYS A 135 4.88 -9.46 -19.04
N ARG A 136 5.10 -10.02 -17.84
CA ARG A 136 5.43 -9.26 -16.64
C ARG A 136 6.77 -8.53 -16.77
N MET A 137 7.79 -9.17 -17.34
CA MET A 137 9.09 -8.56 -17.60
C MET A 137 8.98 -7.36 -18.55
N LYS A 138 8.27 -7.51 -19.68
CA LYS A 138 8.03 -6.40 -20.63
C LYS A 138 7.32 -5.22 -19.96
N ASN A 139 6.30 -5.50 -19.15
CA ASN A 139 5.61 -4.46 -18.39
C ASN A 139 6.53 -3.80 -17.35
N ALA A 140 7.32 -4.58 -16.62
CA ALA A 140 8.25 -4.05 -15.62
C ALA A 140 9.29 -3.12 -16.24
N LEU A 141 9.87 -3.46 -17.41
CA LEU A 141 10.82 -2.59 -18.11
C LEU A 141 10.21 -1.25 -18.55
N ARG A 142 8.96 -1.29 -19.02
CA ARG A 142 8.22 -0.10 -19.42
C ARG A 142 7.94 0.80 -18.22
N GLU A 143 7.38 0.24 -17.15
CA GLU A 143 7.04 0.99 -15.95
C GLU A 143 8.30 1.50 -15.24
N PHE A 144 9.39 0.73 -15.22
CA PHE A 144 10.67 1.17 -14.68
C PHE A 144 11.17 2.44 -15.38
N SER A 145 11.12 2.47 -16.71
CA SER A 145 11.55 3.64 -17.50
C SER A 145 10.71 4.87 -17.15
N ARG A 146 9.38 4.70 -17.06
CA ARG A 146 8.44 5.77 -16.70
C ARG A 146 8.67 6.28 -15.28
N GLN A 147 8.70 5.39 -14.30
CA GLN A 147 8.86 5.73 -12.89
C GLN A 147 10.22 6.36 -12.61
N LYS A 148 11.30 5.87 -13.24
CA LYS A 148 12.64 6.47 -13.12
C LYS A 148 12.66 7.92 -13.63
N PHE A 149 12.02 8.19 -14.76
CA PHE A 149 11.90 9.55 -15.28
C PHE A 149 11.10 10.45 -14.35
N SER A 150 9.91 10.01 -13.93
CA SER A 150 9.07 10.76 -12.98
C SER A 150 9.79 11.02 -11.67
N PHE A 151 10.50 10.04 -11.13
CA PHE A 151 11.29 10.20 -9.91
C PHE A 151 12.40 11.23 -10.07
N LYS A 152 13.12 11.23 -11.20
CA LYS A 152 14.18 12.23 -11.48
C LYS A 152 13.62 13.65 -11.48
N VAL A 153 12.46 13.87 -12.11
CA VAL A 153 11.80 15.18 -12.14
C VAL A 153 11.33 15.59 -10.74
N PHE A 154 10.69 14.67 -10.01
CA PHE A 154 10.23 14.92 -8.64
C PHE A 154 11.39 15.25 -7.70
N ALA A 155 12.45 14.45 -7.71
CA ALA A 155 13.64 14.65 -6.87
C ALA A 155 14.34 15.98 -7.16
N LYS A 156 14.36 16.43 -8.43
CA LYS A 156 14.89 17.76 -8.77
C LYS A 156 14.07 18.89 -8.14
N ASN A 157 12.75 18.73 -8.06
CA ASN A 157 11.86 19.74 -7.48
C ASN A 157 11.84 19.71 -5.94
N GLN A 158 12.30 18.63 -5.32
CA GLN A 158 12.39 18.43 -3.87
C GLN A 158 13.86 18.33 -3.43
N ALA A 159 14.75 19.12 -4.05
CA ALA A 159 16.20 18.92 -3.93
C ALA A 159 16.73 19.02 -2.49
N LYS A 160 16.04 19.75 -1.60
CA LYS A 160 16.44 19.90 -0.20
C LYS A 160 16.17 18.62 0.60
N GLU A 161 15.03 17.97 0.37
CA GLU A 161 14.54 16.85 1.19
C GLU A 161 14.78 15.48 0.53
N ALA A 162 14.90 15.42 -0.81
CA ALA A 162 14.92 14.16 -1.55
C ALA A 162 16.05 13.22 -1.15
N ALA A 163 17.26 13.75 -0.90
CA ALA A 163 18.41 12.94 -0.50
C ALA A 163 18.23 12.32 0.89
N GLN A 164 17.69 13.10 1.85
CA GLN A 164 17.40 12.63 3.20
C GLN A 164 16.31 11.55 3.16
N TRP A 165 15.24 11.78 2.41
CA TRP A 165 14.16 10.82 2.27
C TRP A 165 14.60 9.50 1.65
N MET A 166 15.42 9.57 0.59
CA MET A 166 15.97 8.38 -0.06
C MET A 166 16.78 7.53 0.91
N LYS A 167 17.61 8.17 1.74
CA LYS A 167 18.37 7.49 2.79
C LYS A 167 17.45 6.80 3.80
N MET A 168 16.39 7.46 4.26
CA MET A 168 15.40 6.85 5.16
C MET A 168 14.73 5.61 4.55
N VAL A 169 14.38 5.66 3.26
CA VAL A 169 13.81 4.52 2.54
C VAL A 169 14.82 3.36 2.43
N GLU A 170 16.07 3.64 2.08
CA GLU A 170 17.11 2.62 1.99
C GLU A 170 17.39 1.95 3.34
N GLU A 171 17.52 2.74 4.41
CA GLU A 171 17.70 2.23 5.78
C GLU A 171 16.53 1.35 6.21
N PHE A 172 15.29 1.75 5.90
CA PHE A 172 14.09 0.98 6.19
C PHE A 172 14.04 -0.33 5.39
N GLU A 173 14.27 -0.28 4.07
CA GLU A 173 14.27 -1.47 3.21
C GLU A 173 15.36 -2.48 3.57
N HIS A 174 16.50 -2.00 4.07
CA HIS A 174 17.60 -2.82 4.56
C HIS A 174 17.42 -3.29 6.01
N LYS A 175 16.29 -2.94 6.66
CA LYS A 175 16.00 -3.25 8.08
C LYS A 175 17.06 -2.73 9.04
N GLN A 176 17.65 -1.59 8.72
CA GLN A 176 18.59 -0.88 9.60
C GLN A 176 17.86 0.02 10.59
N THR A 177 16.61 0.39 10.29
CA THR A 177 15.71 1.16 11.15
C THR A 177 14.32 0.54 11.16
N ASP A 178 13.63 0.65 12.30
CA ASP A 178 12.21 0.30 12.43
C ASP A 178 11.28 1.48 12.08
N VAL A 179 11.85 2.66 11.82
CA VAL A 179 11.08 3.84 11.41
C VAL A 179 10.65 3.66 9.97
N ASN A 180 9.34 3.55 9.76
CA ASN A 180 8.75 3.45 8.44
C ASN A 180 8.55 4.84 7.83
N PRO A 181 9.32 5.22 6.79
CA PRO A 181 9.19 6.53 6.17
C PRO A 181 7.84 6.71 5.46
N PHE A 182 7.15 5.63 5.11
CA PHE A 182 5.85 5.73 4.43
C PHE A 182 4.68 5.99 5.39
N GLU A 183 4.92 6.00 6.70
CA GLU A 183 3.92 6.38 7.68
C GLU A 183 3.74 7.89 7.72
N LEU A 184 2.49 8.32 7.61
CA LEU A 184 2.15 9.70 7.91
C LEU A 184 2.42 9.96 9.41
N PRO A 185 2.96 11.14 9.76
CA PRO A 185 3.05 11.57 11.15
C PRO A 185 1.68 11.42 11.82
N GLN A 186 1.65 10.90 13.04
CA GLN A 186 0.43 10.96 13.84
C GLN A 186 0.16 12.43 14.14
N SER A 187 -0.81 13.03 13.46
CA SER A 187 -1.37 14.31 13.85
C SER A 187 -2.34 14.06 15.00
N ASP A 188 -2.10 14.69 16.15
CA ASP A 188 -3.07 14.72 17.26
C ASP A 188 -4.35 15.49 16.89
N VAL A 189 -4.33 16.18 15.75
CA VAL A 189 -5.42 16.99 15.22
C VAL A 189 -6.40 16.08 14.48
N SER A 190 -7.64 16.01 14.97
CA SER A 190 -8.74 15.30 14.32
C SER A 190 -9.11 15.99 13.01
N ILE A 191 -9.67 15.23 12.05
CA ILE A 191 -10.31 15.82 10.86
C ILE A 191 -11.40 16.83 11.26
N GLN A 192 -12.03 16.64 12.43
CA GLN A 192 -13.00 17.60 12.97
C GLN A 192 -12.33 18.91 13.41
N ASP A 193 -11.14 18.83 13.99
CA ASP A 193 -10.39 20.01 14.42
C ASP A 193 -9.90 20.80 13.20
N ILE A 194 -9.40 20.11 12.15
CA ILE A 194 -9.04 20.73 10.87
C ILE A 194 -10.26 21.42 10.22
N ARG A 195 -11.43 20.78 10.26
CA ARG A 195 -12.67 21.39 9.73
C ARG A 195 -13.12 22.60 10.55
N ALA A 196 -12.97 22.55 11.87
CA ALA A 196 -13.30 23.67 12.75
C ALA A 196 -12.36 24.86 12.50
N GLU A 197 -11.07 24.61 12.32
CA GLU A 197 -10.07 25.62 12.00
C GLU A 197 -10.33 26.27 10.64
N LEU A 198 -10.59 25.48 9.59
CA LEU A 198 -10.94 26.00 8.27
C LEU A 198 -12.25 26.82 8.29
N ALA A 199 -13.26 26.38 9.04
CA ALA A 199 -14.52 27.13 9.18
C ALA A 199 -14.37 28.43 10.00
N GLU A 200 -13.38 28.50 10.89
CA GLU A 200 -13.02 29.71 11.61
C GLU A 200 -12.22 30.67 10.71
N GLU A 201 -11.31 30.16 9.88
CA GLU A 201 -10.61 30.95 8.86
C GLU A 201 -11.58 31.54 7.83
N GLU A 202 -12.56 30.77 7.33
CA GLU A 202 -13.61 31.26 6.44
C GLU A 202 -14.46 32.35 7.09
N ARG A 203 -14.81 32.22 8.37
CA ARG A 203 -15.52 33.27 9.11
C ARG A 203 -14.70 34.55 9.22
N ARG A 204 -13.38 34.43 9.42
CA ARG A 204 -12.46 35.57 9.50
C ARG A 204 -12.18 36.22 8.15
N SER A 205 -12.25 35.48 7.04
CA SER A 205 -12.13 36.07 5.70
C SER A 205 -13.40 36.81 5.31
N VAL A 206 -14.58 36.20 5.53
CA VAL A 206 -15.88 36.87 5.29
C VAL A 206 -16.06 38.11 6.16
N GLY A 207 -15.55 38.10 7.39
CA GLY A 207 -15.52 39.28 8.25
C GLY A 207 -14.67 40.42 7.66
N ARG A 208 -13.47 40.09 7.16
CA ARG A 208 -12.56 41.07 6.51
C ARG A 208 -13.14 41.63 5.22
N ASP A 209 -13.76 40.79 4.40
CA ASP A 209 -14.37 41.24 3.14
C ASP A 209 -15.55 42.18 3.40
N LYS A 210 -16.37 41.91 4.41
CA LYS A 210 -17.45 42.81 4.84
C LYS A 210 -16.94 44.12 5.44
N GLU A 211 -15.82 44.08 6.15
CA GLU A 211 -15.18 45.27 6.73
C GLU A 211 -14.64 46.18 5.62
N LEU A 212 -14.01 45.59 4.59
CA LEU A 212 -13.56 46.29 3.38
C LEU A 212 -14.73 46.90 2.58
N GLU A 213 -15.82 46.14 2.39
CA GLU A 213 -17.02 46.61 1.69
C GLU A 213 -17.69 47.78 2.46
N SER A 214 -17.72 47.73 3.80
CA SER A 214 -18.23 48.83 4.62
C SER A 214 -17.35 50.09 4.59
N LEU A 215 -16.04 49.93 4.42
CA LEU A 215 -15.09 51.04 4.25
C LEU A 215 -15.23 51.69 2.87
N GLU A 216 -15.47 50.91 1.82
CA GLU A 216 -15.74 51.43 0.46
C GLU A 216 -17.08 52.19 0.41
N ASP A 217 -18.14 51.68 1.04
CA ASP A 217 -19.44 52.37 1.15
C ASP A 217 -19.31 53.70 1.91
N SER A 218 -18.49 53.72 2.97
CA SER A 218 -18.25 54.94 3.76
C SER A 218 -17.51 56.03 2.96
N ILE A 219 -16.61 55.65 2.05
CA ILE A 219 -15.88 56.58 1.18
C ILE A 219 -16.78 57.10 0.04
N SER A 220 -17.78 56.33 -0.39
CA SER A 220 -18.71 56.74 -1.45
C SER A 220 -19.81 57.73 -1.03
N GLY A 221 -19.99 57.95 0.29
CA GLY A 221 -21.05 58.80 0.86
C GLY A 221 -20.73 60.30 1.01
N GLU A 222 -19.47 60.72 0.84
CA GLU A 222 -19.06 62.14 0.96
C GLU A 222 -18.96 62.82 -0.41
N VAL A 223 -20.11 63.09 -1.03
CA VAL A 223 -20.21 64.14 -2.07
C VAL A 223 -20.52 65.47 -1.38
N VAL A 224 -19.47 66.25 -1.10
CA VAL A 224 -19.59 67.64 -0.64
C VAL A 224 -19.90 68.54 -1.83
N THR A 225 -21.08 69.15 -1.84
CA THR A 225 -21.48 70.19 -2.81
C THR A 225 -20.77 71.52 -2.52
N PRO A 226 -20.18 72.22 -3.50
CA PRO A 226 -19.59 73.54 -3.29
C PRO A 226 -20.65 74.64 -3.43
N SER A 227 -21.03 75.29 -2.32
CA SER A 227 -21.68 76.61 -2.35
C SER A 227 -20.98 77.57 -1.39
N GLU A 228 -20.57 78.71 -1.96
CA GLU A 228 -20.12 79.97 -1.32
C GLU A 228 -18.62 80.10 -0.99
N LEU A 229 -17.87 80.70 -1.93
CA LEU A 229 -16.59 81.38 -1.70
C LEU A 229 -16.80 82.90 -1.75
N PRO A 230 -16.37 83.67 -0.73
CA PRO A 230 -16.49 85.12 -0.72
C PRO A 230 -15.46 85.79 -1.64
N LYS A 231 -15.92 86.82 -2.35
CA LYS A 231 -15.11 87.80 -3.07
C LYS A 231 -14.13 88.48 -2.10
N LEU A 232 -12.85 88.54 -2.45
CA LEU A 232 -11.97 89.64 -2.04
C LEU A 232 -10.95 89.95 -3.14
N MET A 233 -10.76 91.24 -3.29
CA MET A 233 -10.17 92.03 -4.37
C MET A 233 -8.69 92.31 -4.07
N VAL A 234 -8.05 93.08 -4.96
CA VAL A 234 -6.73 93.77 -4.85
C VAL A 234 -5.56 92.94 -5.43
N SER A 235 -4.79 93.38 -6.42
CA SER A 235 -4.65 94.65 -7.19
C SER A 235 -4.04 94.33 -8.55
#